data_AF-A0AAX2MF86-F1
#
_entry.id   AF-A0AAX2MF86-F1
#
_cell.length_a   1.000
_cell.length_b   1.000
_cell.length_c   1.000
_cell.angle_alpha   90.00
_cell.angle_beta   90.00
_cell.angle_gamma   90.00
#
_symmetry.space_group_name_H-M   'P 1'
#
loop_
_entity.id
_entity.type
_entity.pdbx_description
1 polymer ?
#
loop_
_entity_poly.entity_id
_entity_poly.type
_entity_poly.pdbx_seq_one_letter_code
_entity_poly.pdbx_strand_id
1 'polypeptide(L)' 'MFKRILIANRGEIARRIARSCQRLGIEFVAVHSSADAGAEHLRGAVAREWIGEARPAPAI' A
#
# COMPACT_ATOMS: atom_id res chain seq x y z
N MET A 1 18.53 10.45 -4.04
CA MET A 1 17.69 9.24 -4.11
C MET A 1 16.84 9.14 -2.85
N PHE A 2 15.58 8.70 -2.94
CA PHE A 2 14.66 8.63 -1.78
C PHE A 2 15.03 7.51 -0.81
N LYS A 3 14.83 7.74 0.49
CA LYS A 3 15.00 6.71 1.54
C LYS A 3 13.72 5.91 1.79
N ARG A 4 12.56 6.57 1.72
CA ARG A 4 11.24 5.99 1.99
C ARG A 4 10.15 6.62 1.13
N ILE A 5 9.17 5.83 0.70
CA ILE A 5 7.99 6.30 -0.04
C ILE A 5 6.67 5.72 0.52
N LEU A 6 5.54 6.37 0.22
CA LEU A 6 4.19 5.83 0.45
C LEU A 6 3.64 5.26 -0.86
N ILE A 7 3.14 4.02 -0.84
CA ILE A 7 2.42 3.41 -1.95
C ILE A 7 0.92 3.60 -1.73
N ALA A 8 0.37 4.68 -2.29
CA ALA A 8 -1.06 5.00 -2.24
C ALA A 8 -1.85 4.24 -3.34
N ASN A 9 -1.72 2.91 -3.37
CA ASN A 9 -2.40 2.04 -4.32
C ASN A 9 -2.61 0.64 -3.70
N ARG A 10 -3.36 -0.24 -4.36
CA ARG A 10 -3.64 -1.62 -3.95
C ARG A 10 -3.32 -2.64 -5.04
N GLY A 11 -3.39 -3.93 -4.71
CA GLY A 11 -3.32 -5.02 -5.69
C GLY A 11 -1.96 -5.16 -6.38
N GLU A 12 -1.98 -5.63 -7.63
CA GLU A 12 -0.77 -6.04 -8.36
C GLU A 12 0.23 -4.89 -8.60
N ILE A 13 -0.28 -3.68 -8.84
CA ILE A 13 0.55 -2.51 -9.15
C ILE A 13 1.28 -2.06 -7.88
N ALA A 14 0.58 -2.00 -6.76
CA ALA A 14 1.20 -1.73 -5.47
C ALA A 14 2.28 -2.79 -5.15
N ARG A 15 1.99 -4.07 -5.41
CA ARG A 15 2.96 -5.16 -5.24
C ARG A 15 4.17 -5.02 -6.18
N ARG A 16 3.97 -4.58 -7.43
CA ARG A 16 5.05 -4.34 -8.39
C ARG A 16 5.99 -3.23 -7.90
N ILE A 17 5.43 -2.14 -7.38
CA ILE A 17 6.21 -1.04 -6.79
C ILE A 17 6.96 -1.52 -5.55
N ALA A 18 6.30 -2.24 -4.63
CA ALA A 18 6.92 -2.79 -3.43
C ALA A 18 8.15 -3.69 -3.74
N ARG A 19 8.07 -4.54 -4.76
CA ARG A 19 9.22 -5.36 -5.20
C ARG A 19 10.37 -4.50 -5.73
N SER A 20 10.08 -3.41 -6.44
CA SER A 20 11.12 -2.47 -6.90
C SER A 20 11.79 -1.77 -5.73
N CYS A 21 11.01 -1.33 -4.73
CA CYS A 21 11.54 -0.74 -3.50
C CYS A 21 12.50 -1.68 -2.78
N GLN A 22 12.12 -2.96 -2.62
CA GLN A 22 12.98 -4.00 -2.03
C GLN A 22 14.29 -4.18 -2.80
N ARG A 23 14.23 -4.24 -4.14
CA ARG A 23 15.44 -4.37 -4.98
C ARG A 23 16.37 -3.17 -4.89
N LEU A 24 15.82 -1.98 -4.66
CA LEU A 24 16.58 -0.73 -4.60
C LEU A 24 17.02 -0.36 -3.17
N GLY A 25 16.65 -1.15 -2.16
CA GLY A 25 16.90 -0.83 -0.76
C GLY A 25 16.14 0.41 -0.27
N ILE A 26 14.99 0.72 -0.89
CA ILE A 26 14.13 1.84 -0.52
C ILE A 26 13.02 1.29 0.37
N GLU A 27 12.81 1.91 1.54
CA GLU A 27 11.71 1.54 2.42
C GLU A 27 10.36 2.01 1.84
N PHE A 28 9.28 1.31 2.18
CA PHE A 28 7.95 1.73 1.76
C PHE A 28 6.91 1.52 2.84
N VAL A 29 5.98 2.47 2.91
CA VAL A 29 4.73 2.38 3.66
C VAL A 29 3.62 1.99 2.67
N ALA A 30 2.77 1.04 3.05
CA ALA A 30 1.67 0.60 2.20
C ALA A 30 0.33 0.95 2.86
N VAL A 31 -0.64 1.42 2.07
CA VAL A 31 -2.00 1.66 2.56
C VAL A 31 -2.90 0.47 2.28
N HIS A 32 -3.95 0.31 3.10
CA HIS A 32 -4.97 -0.71 2.87
C HIS A 32 -6.36 -0.28 3.36
N SER A 33 -7.37 -0.86 2.73
CA SER A 33 -8.73 -0.94 3.26
C SER A 33 -8.86 -2.12 4.24
N SER A 34 -10.00 -2.25 4.91
CA SER A 34 -10.32 -3.43 5.73
C SER A 34 -10.32 -4.72 4.88
N ALA A 35 -10.83 -4.65 3.64
CA ALA A 35 -10.84 -5.77 2.70
C ALA A 35 -9.43 -6.20 2.25
N ASP A 36 -8.47 -5.29 2.27
CA ASP A 36 -7.09 -5.54 1.81
C ASP A 36 -6.12 -5.86 2.96
N ALA A 37 -6.58 -6.03 4.21
CA ALA A 37 -5.71 -6.18 5.39
C ALA A 37 -4.70 -7.35 5.29
N GLY A 38 -5.01 -8.37 4.50
CA GLY A 38 -4.14 -9.52 4.22
C GLY A 38 -3.48 -9.52 2.84
N ALA A 39 -3.60 -8.44 2.06
CA ALA A 39 -3.21 -8.42 0.66
C ALA A 39 -1.69 -8.47 0.44
N GLU A 40 -1.29 -9.06 -0.70
CA GLU A 40 0.12 -9.26 -1.06
C GLU A 40 0.94 -7.98 -1.08
N HIS A 41 0.37 -6.85 -1.49
CA HIS A 41 1.12 -5.60 -1.63
C HIS A 41 1.64 -5.05 -0.29
N LEU A 42 1.13 -5.55 0.84
CA LEU A 42 1.53 -5.16 2.18
C LEU A 42 2.78 -5.88 2.70
N ARG A 43 3.20 -6.99 2.08
CA ARG A 43 4.33 -7.76 2.61
C ARG A 43 5.65 -7.01 2.43
N GLY A 44 6.43 -6.93 3.50
CA GLY A 44 7.72 -6.24 3.52
C GLY A 44 7.62 -4.72 3.64
N ALA A 45 6.42 -4.15 3.79
CA ALA A 45 6.27 -2.74 4.14
C ALA A 45 6.80 -2.49 5.56
N VAL A 46 7.45 -1.34 5.77
CA VAL A 46 7.92 -0.94 7.11
C VAL A 46 6.77 -0.47 8.01
N ALA A 47 5.67 -0.02 7.40
CA ALA A 47 4.42 0.29 8.06
C ALA A 47 3.24 0.00 7.12
N ARG A 48 2.08 -0.29 7.71
CA ARG A 48 0.81 -0.54 7.02
C ARG A 48 -0.24 0.37 7.62
N GLU A 49 -0.75 1.27 6.82
CA GLU A 49 -1.72 2.27 7.29
C GLU A 49 -3.12 1.92 6.78
N TRP A 50 -4.06 1.74 7.70
CA TRP A 50 -5.48 1.64 7.37
C TRP A 50 -6.02 3.03 7.06
N ILE A 51 -6.60 3.20 5.88
CA ILE A 51 -7.05 4.52 5.39
C ILE A 51 -8.56 4.76 5.51
N GLY A 52 -9.25 3.88 6.23
CA GLY A 52 -10.70 3.96 6.40
C GLY A 52 -11.49 3.13 5.39
N GLU A 53 -12.80 3.09 5.61
CA GLU A 53 -13.77 2.49 4.69
C GLU A 53 -14.02 3.37 3.48
N ALA A 54 -14.52 2.77 2.40
CA ALA A 54 -15.04 3.53 1.28
C ALA A 54 -16.16 4.47 1.77
N ARG A 55 -16.13 5.74 1.33
CA ARG A 55 -17.24 6.65 1.59
C ARG A 55 -18.50 6.03 0.96
N PRO A 56 -19.63 5.93 1.70
CA PRO A 56 -20.87 5.46 1.12
C PRO A 56 -21.22 6.31 -0.11
N ALA A 57 -21.71 5.67 -1.17
CA ALA A 57 -22.21 6.39 -2.33
C ALA A 57 -23.27 7.41 -1.85
N PRO A 58 -23.28 8.63 -2.40
CA PRO A 58 -24.32 9.59 -2.07
C PRO A 58 -25.69 8.95 -2.28
N ALA A 59 -26.63 9.19 -1.35
CA ALA A 59 -28.01 8.79 -1.53
C ALA A 59 -28.51 9.45 -2.83
N ILE A 60 -29.03 8.60 -3.73
CA ILE A 60 -29.66 9.02 -4.99
C ILE A 60 -30.92 9.86 -4.74
#